data_AF-A0A6B8TST1-F1
#
_entry.id   AF-A0A6B8TST1-F1
#
_cell.length_a   1.000
_cell.length_b   1.000
_cell.length_c   1.000
_cell.angle_alpha   90.00
_cell.angle_beta   90.00
_cell.angle_gamma   90.00
#
_symmetry.space_group_name_H-M   'P 1'
#
loop_
_entity.id
_entity.type
_entity.pdbx_description
1 polymer ?
#
loop_
_entity_poly.entity_id
_entity_poly.type
_entity_poly.pdbx_seq_one_letter_code
_entity_poly.pdbx_strand_id
1 'polypeptide(L)'
;MRDGDMLTAQEVDRLGRNLLEGLIALTDLFECGIAVKVLEGIAAGEHTERSLILDLALALAEDRRRDIVGKTKNGLEAARKRGKVGGLPRVIDDDKRIVLLARREKRESIGEIAAASGISVGAQHGVVAADER
;
A
#
# COMPACT_ATOMS: atom_id res chain seq x y z
N MET A 1 -3.57 -30.86 5.38
CA MET A 1 -2.67 -31.60 6.29
C MET A 1 -3.48 -32.71 6.93
N ARG A 2 -2.83 -33.83 7.23
CA ARG A 2 -3.41 -34.91 8.02
C ARG A 2 -3.17 -34.63 9.50
N ASP A 3 -3.96 -35.26 10.35
CA ASP A 3 -3.76 -35.19 11.80
C ASP A 3 -2.35 -35.66 12.16
N GLY A 4 -1.64 -34.84 12.96
CA GLY A 4 -0.26 -35.08 13.36
C GLY A 4 0.81 -34.54 12.41
N ASP A 5 0.44 -33.98 11.25
CA ASP A 5 1.40 -33.29 10.39
C ASP A 5 1.84 -31.94 11.00
N MET A 6 3.07 -31.53 10.72
CA MET A 6 3.63 -30.23 11.12
C MET A 6 4.05 -29.41 9.90
N LEU A 7 3.58 -28.17 9.82
CA LEU A 7 4.00 -27.23 8.77
C LEU A 7 5.40 -26.73 9.08
N THR A 8 6.32 -26.76 8.10
CA THR A 8 7.67 -26.20 8.29
C THR A 8 7.83 -24.96 7.42
N ALA A 9 8.30 -23.86 8.03
CA ALA A 9 8.64 -22.62 7.35
C ALA A 9 10.10 -22.24 7.66
N GLN A 10 10.82 -21.72 6.66
CA GLN A 10 12.19 -21.25 6.85
C GLN A 10 12.24 -20.12 7.89
N GLU A 11 11.41 -19.10 7.69
CA GLU A 11 11.22 -17.97 8.59
C GLU A 11 9.73 -17.65 8.68
N VAL A 12 9.32 -16.93 9.73
CA VAL A 12 7.90 -16.63 9.99
C VAL A 12 7.29 -15.70 8.94
N ASP A 13 8.10 -14.86 8.28
CA ASP A 13 7.63 -13.97 7.22
C ASP A 13 7.18 -14.71 5.96
N ARG A 14 7.50 -16.01 5.83
CA ARG A 14 7.01 -16.89 4.75
C ARG A 14 5.55 -17.30 4.93
N LEU A 15 4.99 -17.08 6.11
CA LEU A 15 3.58 -17.30 6.41
C LEU A 15 2.71 -16.08 6.08
N GLY A 16 3.31 -14.95 5.69
CA GLY A 16 2.61 -13.71 5.35
C GLY A 16 3.38 -12.85 4.35
N ARG A 17 3.03 -11.56 4.23
CA ARG A 17 3.79 -10.62 3.37
C ARG A 17 4.84 -9.82 4.14
N ASN A 18 4.85 -9.94 5.46
CA ASN A 18 5.78 -9.28 6.37
C ASN A 18 5.79 -10.00 7.73
N LEU A 19 6.72 -9.63 8.61
CA LEU A 19 6.87 -10.22 9.95
C LEU A 19 5.57 -10.22 10.78
N LEU A 20 4.83 -9.10 10.79
CA LEU A 20 3.60 -8.99 11.57
C LEU A 20 2.52 -9.95 11.02
N GLU A 21 2.29 -9.93 9.70
CA GLU A 21 1.36 -10.85 9.05
C GLU A 21 1.78 -12.32 9.27
N GLY A 22 3.08 -12.62 9.24
CA GLY A 22 3.60 -13.94 9.52
C GLY A 22 3.34 -14.41 10.95
N LEU A 23 3.55 -13.54 11.95
CA LEU A 23 3.29 -13.87 13.37
C LEU A 23 1.79 -14.06 13.65
N ILE A 24 0.93 -13.27 13.00
CA ILE A 24 -0.53 -13.45 13.07
C ILE A 24 -0.91 -14.79 12.45
N ALA A 25 -0.44 -15.10 11.23
CA ALA A 25 -0.72 -16.37 10.57
C ALA A 25 -0.20 -17.57 11.38
N LEU A 26 0.99 -17.45 11.99
CA LEU A 26 1.53 -18.44 12.91
C LEU A 26 0.58 -18.69 14.10
N THR A 27 0.01 -17.61 14.65
CA THR A 27 -0.97 -17.66 15.74
C THR A 27 -2.23 -18.40 15.33
N ASP A 28 -2.81 -17.99 14.20
CA ASP A 28 -4.03 -18.58 13.66
C ASP A 28 -3.87 -20.09 13.35
N LEU A 29 -2.71 -20.50 12.85
CA LEU A 29 -2.43 -21.89 12.47
C LEU A 29 -2.45 -22.82 13.69
N PHE A 30 -1.77 -22.50 14.78
CA PHE A 30 -1.81 -23.39 15.95
C PHE A 30 -3.16 -23.29 16.69
N GLU A 31 -3.87 -22.16 16.64
CA GLU A 31 -5.25 -22.08 17.15
C GLU A 31 -6.19 -23.04 16.40
N CYS A 32 -5.90 -23.32 15.14
CA CYS A 32 -6.55 -24.36 14.34
C CYS A 32 -6.01 -25.79 14.60
N GLY A 33 -5.11 -25.96 15.58
CA GLY A 33 -4.48 -27.24 15.90
C GLY A 33 -3.36 -27.65 14.93
N ILE A 34 -2.87 -26.74 14.09
CA ILE A 34 -1.80 -27.00 13.14
C ILE A 34 -0.46 -26.63 13.77
N ALA A 35 0.38 -27.63 14.06
CA ALA A 35 1.72 -27.41 14.57
C ALA A 35 2.63 -26.78 13.49
N VAL A 36 3.45 -25.80 13.88
CA VAL A 36 4.37 -25.12 12.96
C VAL A 36 5.80 -25.15 13.48
N LYS A 37 6.74 -25.62 12.66
CA LYS A 37 8.19 -25.50 12.87
C LYS A 37 8.71 -24.30 12.08
N VAL A 38 9.32 -23.35 12.77
CA VAL A 38 10.07 -22.26 12.14
C VAL A 38 11.55 -22.56 12.31
N LEU A 39 12.31 -22.58 11.22
CA LEU A 39 13.71 -22.97 11.24
C LEU A 39 14.62 -21.85 11.74
N GLU A 40 14.35 -20.60 11.36
CA GLU A 40 15.20 -19.44 11.61
C GLU A 40 14.41 -18.17 11.97
N GLY A 41 15.10 -17.17 12.49
CA GLY A 41 14.53 -15.85 12.79
C GLY A 41 13.91 -15.72 14.19
N ILE A 42 13.13 -14.65 14.39
CA ILE A 42 12.63 -14.25 15.72
C ILE A 42 11.65 -15.26 16.34
N ALA A 43 11.00 -16.07 15.51
CA ALA A 43 10.08 -17.11 15.94
C ALA A 43 10.66 -18.52 15.72
N ALA A 44 11.98 -18.69 15.62
CA ALA A 44 12.57 -20.02 15.47
C ALA A 44 12.14 -20.95 16.62
N GLY A 45 11.68 -22.16 16.27
CA GLY A 45 11.14 -23.11 17.25
C GLY A 45 9.94 -23.90 16.75
N GLU A 46 9.42 -24.76 17.63
CA GLU A 46 8.15 -25.47 17.43
C GLU A 46 7.03 -24.70 18.12
N HIS A 47 5.97 -24.41 17.39
CA HIS A 47 4.79 -23.70 17.85
C HIS A 47 3.61 -24.65 17.78
N THR A 48 3.25 -25.22 18.92
CA THR A 48 2.08 -26.09 19.11
C THR A 48 0.99 -25.41 19.94
N GLU A 49 1.36 -24.36 20.66
CA GLU A 49 0.48 -23.56 21.50
C GLU A 49 0.97 -22.12 21.58
N ARG A 50 0.12 -21.25 22.13
CA ARG A 50 0.46 -19.85 22.36
C ARG A 50 1.54 -19.73 23.43
N SER A 51 2.56 -18.92 23.17
CA SER A 51 3.65 -18.67 24.13
C SER A 51 3.82 -17.17 24.39
N LEU A 52 4.29 -16.83 25.59
CA LEU A 52 4.62 -15.43 25.96
C LEU A 52 5.66 -14.82 25.02
N ILE A 53 6.57 -15.64 24.48
CA ILE A 53 7.59 -15.22 23.52
C ILE A 53 6.92 -14.77 22.22
N LEU A 54 5.92 -15.52 21.75
CA LEU A 54 5.16 -15.17 20.56
C LEU A 54 4.35 -13.89 20.76
N ASP A 55 3.67 -13.74 21.89
CA ASP A 55 2.92 -12.53 22.22
C ASP A 55 3.82 -11.28 22.26
N LEU A 56 5.00 -11.42 22.86
CA LEU A 56 5.99 -10.36 22.88
C LEU A 56 6.51 -10.04 21.46
N ALA A 57 6.81 -11.06 20.66
CA ALA A 57 7.25 -10.89 19.28
C ALA A 57 6.18 -10.17 18.44
N LEU A 58 4.90 -10.51 18.63
CA LEU A 58 3.79 -9.86 17.97
C LEU A 58 3.68 -8.38 18.37
N ALA A 59 3.72 -8.08 19.67
CA ALA A 59 3.69 -6.70 20.17
C ALA A 59 4.87 -5.86 19.64
N LEU A 60 6.07 -6.43 19.57
CA LEU A 60 7.25 -5.77 19.01
C LEU A 60 7.12 -5.53 17.49
N ALA A 61 6.58 -6.50 16.75
CA ALA A 61 6.35 -6.36 15.31
C ALA A 61 5.32 -5.27 15.01
N GLU A 62 4.24 -5.17 15.79
CA GLU A 62 3.26 -4.09 15.69
C GLU A 62 3.89 -2.72 15.96
N ASP A 63 4.66 -2.60 17.05
CA ASP A 63 5.30 -1.34 17.41
C ASP A 63 6.29 -0.89 16.33
N ARG A 64 7.10 -1.81 15.81
CA ARG A 64 8.03 -1.53 14.72
C ARG A 64 7.29 -1.06 13.47
N ARG A 65 6.16 -1.66 13.12
CA ARG A 65 5.33 -1.23 11.98
C ARG A 65 4.82 0.19 12.20
N ARG A 66 4.34 0.51 13.41
CA ARG A 66 3.89 1.88 13.76
C ARG A 66 5.02 2.89 13.64
N ASP A 67 6.21 2.58 14.14
CA ASP A 67 7.40 3.44 14.06
C ASP A 67 7.80 3.73 12.60
N ILE A 68 7.86 2.69 11.75
CA ILE A 68 8.17 2.84 10.32
C ILE A 68 7.15 3.77 9.64
N VAL A 69 5.85 3.53 9.84
CA VAL A 69 4.79 4.36 9.26
C VAL A 69 4.88 5.81 9.75
N GLY A 70 5.14 6.01 11.04
CA GLY A 70 5.31 7.34 11.64
C GLY A 70 6.48 8.09 11.00
N LYS A 71 7.64 7.44 10.86
CA LYS A 71 8.82 8.03 10.20
C LYS A 71 8.57 8.40 8.75
N THR A 72 7.88 7.54 7.99
CA THR A 72 7.50 7.85 6.60
C THR A 72 6.60 9.09 6.54
N LYS A 73 5.58 9.17 7.39
CA LYS A 73 4.68 10.34 7.44
C LYS A 73 5.43 11.62 7.79
N ASN A 74 6.29 11.60 8.81
CA ASN A 74 7.11 12.74 9.20
C ASN A 74 8.02 13.20 8.05
N GLY A 75 8.62 12.24 7.32
CA GLY A 75 9.42 12.52 6.13
C GLY A 75 8.61 13.18 5.01
N LEU A 76 7.42 12.67 4.73
CA LEU A 76 6.50 13.24 3.74
C LEU A 76 6.04 14.65 4.11
N GLU A 77 5.72 14.90 5.38
CA GLU A 77 5.37 16.24 5.87
C GLU A 77 6.53 17.22 5.74
N ALA A 78 7.75 16.81 6.09
CA ALA A 78 8.94 17.63 5.94
C ALA A 78 9.24 17.94 4.46
N ALA A 79 9.05 16.96 3.56
CA ALA A 79 9.17 17.18 2.13
C ALA A 79 8.12 18.17 1.61
N ARG A 80 6.87 18.05 2.07
CA ARG A 80 5.77 18.96 1.71
C ARG A 80 6.05 20.40 2.15
N LYS A 81 6.59 20.61 3.36
CA LYS A 81 7.04 21.93 3.85
C LYS A 81 8.12 22.56 2.97
N ARG A 82 8.92 21.74 2.28
CA ARG A 82 9.93 22.19 1.28
C ARG A 82 9.37 22.31 -0.14
N GLY A 83 8.04 22.25 -0.32
CA GLY A 83 7.38 22.32 -1.62
C GLY A 83 7.37 21.01 -2.42
N LYS A 84 7.90 19.90 -1.88
CA LYS A 84 7.89 18.59 -2.53
C LYS A 84 6.68 17.78 -2.06
N VAL A 85 5.55 17.94 -2.74
CA VAL A 85 4.26 17.32 -2.36
C VAL A 85 4.16 15.84 -2.77
N GLY A 86 4.89 15.41 -3.81
CA GLY A 86 4.79 14.06 -4.36
C GLY A 86 3.51 13.84 -5.19
N GLY A 87 3.20 12.59 -5.51
CA GLY A 87 2.04 12.21 -6.32
C GLY A 87 2.32 12.16 -7.84
N LEU A 88 1.32 11.74 -8.60
CA LEU A 88 1.40 11.70 -10.06
C LEU A 88 1.44 13.14 -10.62
N PRO A 89 2.39 13.49 -11.50
CA PRO A 89 2.38 14.77 -12.18
C PRO A 89 1.05 15.02 -12.92
N ARG A 90 0.62 16.28 -12.99
CA ARG A 90 -0.60 16.64 -13.73
C ARG A 90 -0.40 16.35 -15.21
N VAL A 91 -1.36 15.64 -15.82
CA VAL A 91 -1.35 15.31 -17.26
C VAL A 91 -1.65 16.54 -18.12
N ILE A 92 -2.58 17.38 -17.65
CA ILE A 92 -2.92 18.68 -18.24
C ILE A 92 -2.15 19.75 -17.46
N ASP A 93 -1.08 20.24 -18.06
CA ASP A 93 -0.35 21.44 -17.64
C ASP A 93 -1.08 22.71 -18.11
N ASP A 94 -0.55 23.88 -17.75
CA ASP A 94 -1.18 25.16 -18.03
C ASP A 94 -1.32 25.41 -19.55
N ASP A 95 -0.34 25.01 -20.35
CA ASP A 95 -0.39 25.13 -21.81
C ASP A 95 -1.51 24.27 -22.40
N LYS A 96 -1.59 23.00 -22.00
CA LYS A 96 -2.68 22.10 -22.43
C LYS A 96 -4.03 22.59 -21.94
N ARG A 97 -4.10 23.22 -20.75
CA ARG A 97 -5.33 23.83 -20.24
C ARG A 97 -5.80 24.96 -21.15
N ILE A 98 -4.90 25.86 -21.55
CA ILE A 98 -5.21 26.96 -22.48
C ILE A 98 -5.71 26.40 -23.82
N VAL A 99 -5.01 25.41 -24.38
CA VAL A 99 -5.41 24.77 -25.65
C VAL A 99 -6.78 24.11 -25.55
N LEU A 100 -7.06 23.40 -24.44
CA LEU A 100 -8.35 22.76 -24.19
C LEU A 100 -9.48 23.79 -24.15
N LEU A 101 -9.33 24.87 -23.37
CA LEU A 101 -10.36 25.90 -23.24
C LEU A 101 -10.61 26.63 -24.57
N ALA A 102 -9.56 26.97 -25.31
CA ALA A 102 -9.68 27.59 -26.63
C ALA A 102 -10.42 26.70 -27.65
N ARG A 103 -10.24 25.37 -27.60
CA ARG A 103 -11.00 24.43 -28.44
C ARG A 103 -12.45 24.28 -27.99
N ARG A 104 -12.71 24.38 -26.68
CA ARG A 104 -14.07 24.40 -26.14
C ARG A 104 -14.84 25.65 -26.54
N GLU A 105 -14.20 26.82 -26.60
CA GLU A 105 -14.81 28.05 -27.14
C GLU A 105 -15.22 27.89 -28.61
N LYS A 106 -14.45 27.13 -29.40
CA LYS A 106 -14.79 26.75 -30.78
C LYS A 106 -15.90 25.70 -30.88
N ARG A 107 -16.51 25.31 -29.76
CA ARG A 107 -17.58 24.31 -29.64
C ARG A 107 -17.18 22.89 -30.04
N GLU A 108 -15.90 22.56 -30.04
CA GLU A 108 -15.45 21.17 -30.16
C GLU A 108 -15.94 20.35 -28.94
N SER A 109 -16.38 19.13 -29.18
CA SER A 109 -16.78 18.21 -28.11
C SER A 109 -15.55 17.70 -27.35
N ILE A 110 -15.72 17.36 -26.08
CA ILE A 110 -14.61 16.83 -25.25
C ILE A 110 -14.10 15.49 -25.82
N GLY A 111 -14.96 14.70 -26.46
CA GLY A 111 -14.55 13.48 -27.17
C GLY A 111 -13.61 13.74 -28.34
N GLU A 112 -13.90 14.77 -29.15
CA GLU A 112 -13.04 15.17 -30.28
C GLU A 112 -11.70 15.73 -29.79
N ILE A 113 -11.71 16.54 -28.74
CA ILE A 113 -10.49 17.12 -28.16
C ILE A 113 -9.63 16.02 -27.52
N ALA A 114 -10.24 15.03 -26.84
CA ALA A 114 -9.56 13.87 -26.30
C ALA A 114 -8.87 13.03 -27.39
N ALA A 115 -9.59 12.73 -28.48
CA ALA A 115 -9.02 11.99 -29.62
C ALA A 115 -7.83 12.72 -30.25
N ALA A 116 -7.90 14.05 -30.36
CA ALA A 116 -6.84 14.86 -30.97
C ALA A 116 -5.63 15.11 -30.06
N SER A 117 -5.82 15.15 -28.74
CA SER A 117 -4.76 15.47 -27.76
C SER A 117 -4.13 14.24 -27.10
N GLY A 118 -4.74 13.06 -27.24
CA GLY A 118 -4.31 11.84 -26.55
C GLY A 118 -4.55 11.85 -25.03
N ILE A 119 -5.31 12.83 -24.53
CA ILE A 119 -5.65 12.97 -23.11
C ILE A 119 -7.05 12.41 -22.87
N SER A 120 -7.24 11.68 -21.77
CA SER A 120 -8.53 11.07 -21.47
C SER A 120 -9.64 12.12 -21.24
N VAL A 121 -10.84 11.78 -21.68
CA VAL A 121 -12.06 12.59 -21.49
C VAL A 121 -12.27 12.97 -20.02
N GLY A 122 -12.00 12.04 -19.09
CA GLY A 122 -12.13 12.27 -17.66
C GLY A 122 -11.17 13.35 -17.13
N ALA A 123 -9.92 13.37 -17.60
CA ALA A 123 -8.97 14.42 -17.22
C ALA A 123 -9.40 15.79 -17.74
N GLN A 124 -9.93 15.86 -18.96
CA GLN A 124 -10.40 17.10 -19.59
C GLN A 124 -11.67 17.64 -18.92
N HIS A 125 -12.65 16.79 -18.60
CA HIS A 125 -13.85 17.19 -17.85
C HIS A 125 -13.51 17.83 -16.50
N GLY A 126 -12.52 17.28 -15.79
CA GLY A 126 -12.08 17.86 -14.51
C GLY A 126 -11.55 19.29 -14.64
N VAL A 127 -10.95 19.65 -15.78
CA VAL A 127 -10.44 20.99 -16.05
C VAL A 127 -11.56 21.95 -16.43
N VAL A 128 -12.50 21.52 -17.27
CA VAL A 128 -13.67 22.33 -17.68
C VAL A 128 -14.57 22.62 -16.47
N ALA A 129 -14.88 21.61 -15.66
CA ALA A 129 -15.72 21.79 -14.46
C ALA A 129 -15.08 22.67 -13.37
N ALA A 130 -13.75 22.79 -13.37
CA ALA A 130 -13.02 23.69 -12.47
C ALA A 130 -12.94 25.14 -13.00
N ASP A 131 -13.18 25.35 -14.29
CA ASP A 131 -13.21 26.68 -14.92
C ASP A 131 -14.59 27.33 -14.85
N GLU A 132 -15.65 26.50 -14.82
CA GLU A 132 -17.04 26.94 -14.67
C GLU A 132 -17.44 27.25 -13.20
N ARG A 133 -16.52 27.11 -12.25
CA ARG A 133 -16.70 27.41 -10.82
C ARG A 133 -16.01 28.69 -10.41
#